data_AF-A0A1A5IB32-F1
#
_entry.id   AF-A0A1A5IB32-F1
#
_cell.length_a   1.000
_cell.length_b   1.000
_cell.length_c   1.000
_cell.angle_alpha   90.00
_cell.angle_beta   90.00
_cell.angle_gamma   90.00
#
_symmetry.space_group_name_H-M   'P 1'
#
loop_
_entity.id
_entity.type
_entity.pdbx_description
1 polymer ?
#
loop_
_entity_poly.entity_id
_entity_poly.type
_entity_poly.pdbx_seq_one_letter_code
_entity_poly.pdbx_strand_id
1 'polypeptide(L)'
;MRRSRRAALAACLILAIAATPGAVLAQTVDELYASAVKARQARHFDEAVNLLRRALALKPDNADALVQLGFAELGRNDLAAARDAFSKALSLAPTYQDASFGLAEIEFRSGNLDAALPLAESVARAQPGNTDAAALVENIRKAMQAAGGEARKASVAAPRAKPRPDPVAGLMEQGRRLRTAGKLPEAEKVYRRALGLAPKNTDILVALGLIVGSSQRFDEAGHFFDRALAIKPGLLDARIGKIRLAIWQGDVPSARALVDDVLASSPDNVEALDLDAKVALLEADYTRAGQSFQRVLAIDPRNAEALVGIGDVRRAQGDDDAARQAYREALAIEPGSSDIEQRLAVPPPRKWRLDLGTEVSDLTNGLSDWTDSSAGLAYRLSPRTTISGRTRVATRFGRTDVQIEGRIDEAFSPAFSAYALAAATPDADFLARYSIGAGASLQVMAAAKAFGPLSLNIDTRYDNFTNTNVTSVSPWVQGYIFDGRLGLSARWVHAADDIGTRADGYVLRVDLAMAQRFNLFGGYADAPEISDGTLVPTRTVFGGISWDVNDPLTLRASIAHEQRPTFDRSIFGLGLTARF
;
A
#
# COMPACT_ATOMS: atom_id res chain seq x y z
N MET A 1 32.80 -32.63 -36.75
CA MET A 1 31.48 -32.58 -37.43
C MET A 1 30.55 -33.62 -36.82
N ARG A 2 29.30 -33.21 -36.53
CA ARG A 2 28.13 -34.01 -36.10
C ARG A 2 28.13 -34.61 -34.69
N ARG A 3 27.57 -33.86 -33.73
CA ARG A 3 26.30 -34.19 -33.03
C ARG A 3 26.07 -33.20 -31.88
N SER A 4 25.50 -32.04 -32.23
CA SER A 4 24.83 -31.12 -31.31
C SER A 4 23.46 -30.84 -31.90
N ARG A 5 22.40 -31.10 -31.10
CA ARG A 5 20.97 -30.78 -31.29
C ARG A 5 20.13 -31.94 -30.75
N ARG A 6 19.70 -31.83 -29.49
CA ARG A 6 18.47 -32.38 -28.89
C ARG A 6 18.52 -32.18 -27.38
N ALA A 7 18.18 -30.99 -26.91
CA ALA A 7 17.77 -30.70 -25.53
C ALA A 7 17.21 -29.27 -25.48
N ALA A 8 16.14 -29.01 -26.24
CA ALA A 8 15.40 -27.74 -26.20
C ALA A 8 14.01 -27.99 -26.78
N LEU A 9 13.12 -28.63 -26.01
CA LEU A 9 11.67 -28.70 -26.28
C LEU A 9 10.98 -29.46 -25.13
N ALA A 10 10.70 -28.76 -24.04
CA ALA A 10 9.78 -29.21 -23.00
C ALA A 10 9.34 -28.00 -22.14
N ALA A 11 8.61 -27.06 -22.75
CA ALA A 11 7.94 -25.98 -22.03
C ALA A 11 6.89 -25.34 -22.96
N CYS A 12 5.72 -25.97 -23.12
CA CYS A 12 4.50 -25.37 -23.65
C CYS A 12 3.38 -26.42 -23.63
N LEU A 13 2.65 -26.54 -22.52
CA LEU A 13 1.21 -26.82 -22.50
C LEU A 13 0.73 -26.83 -21.04
N ILE A 14 -0.23 -25.96 -20.72
CA ILE A 14 -1.35 -26.09 -19.77
C ILE A 14 -1.76 -24.67 -19.37
N LEU A 15 -2.77 -24.13 -20.06
CA LEU A 15 -3.63 -23.03 -19.60
C LEU A 15 -4.79 -22.89 -20.59
N ALA A 16 -5.91 -23.57 -20.33
CA ALA A 16 -7.23 -23.26 -20.89
C ALA A 16 -8.32 -24.05 -20.17
N ILE A 17 -8.99 -23.44 -19.19
CA ILE A 17 -10.38 -23.78 -18.84
C ILE A 17 -11.17 -22.48 -18.96
N ALA A 18 -12.01 -22.42 -19.98
CA ALA A 18 -12.94 -21.34 -20.24
C ALA A 18 -14.20 -21.51 -19.38
N ALA A 19 -14.58 -20.46 -18.65
CA ALA A 19 -15.88 -20.36 -17.99
C ALA A 19 -16.87 -19.64 -18.91
N THR A 20 -18.01 -20.26 -19.21
CA THR A 20 -19.14 -19.63 -19.91
C THR A 20 -20.03 -18.89 -18.91
N PRO A 21 -20.37 -17.60 -19.11
CA PRO A 21 -21.39 -16.95 -18.29
C PRO A 21 -22.79 -17.36 -18.77
N GLY A 22 -23.59 -17.91 -17.86
CA GLY A 22 -25.00 -18.24 -18.10
C GLY A 22 -25.85 -16.99 -18.34
N ALA A 23 -26.82 -17.12 -19.25
CA ALA A 23 -27.75 -16.07 -19.64
C ALA A 23 -28.65 -15.63 -18.47
N VAL A 24 -28.52 -14.37 -18.07
CA VAL A 24 -29.46 -13.70 -17.16
C VAL A 24 -30.72 -13.35 -17.95
N LEU A 25 -31.89 -13.79 -17.50
CA LEU A 25 -33.18 -13.39 -18.06
C LEU A 25 -33.31 -11.86 -17.99
N ALA A 26 -33.47 -11.21 -19.13
CA ALA A 26 -33.61 -9.76 -19.21
C ALA A 26 -34.94 -9.32 -18.56
N GLN A 27 -34.86 -8.65 -17.41
CA GLN A 27 -36.02 -8.09 -16.71
C GLN A 27 -36.65 -6.97 -17.54
N THR A 28 -37.98 -6.93 -17.61
CA THR A 28 -38.74 -5.93 -18.36
C THR A 28 -38.83 -4.59 -17.61
N VAL A 29 -39.15 -3.50 -18.33
CA VAL A 29 -39.32 -2.15 -17.72
C VAL A 29 -40.39 -2.16 -16.63
N ASP A 30 -41.51 -2.85 -16.87
CA ASP A 30 -42.64 -2.90 -15.94
C ASP A 30 -42.31 -3.70 -14.67
N GLU A 31 -41.57 -4.80 -14.80
CA GLU A 31 -41.08 -5.60 -13.65
C GLU A 31 -40.10 -4.81 -12.79
N LEU A 32 -39.19 -4.07 -13.42
CA LEU A 32 -38.23 -3.20 -12.74
C LEU A 32 -38.93 -2.05 -12.03
N TYR A 33 -39.91 -1.41 -12.69
CA TYR A 33 -40.70 -0.33 -12.12
C TYR A 33 -41.54 -0.81 -10.93
N ALA A 34 -42.27 -1.93 -11.06
CA ALA A 34 -43.08 -2.49 -9.97
C ALA A 34 -42.23 -2.89 -8.76
N SER A 35 -41.08 -3.54 -9.00
CA SER A 35 -40.14 -3.90 -7.95
C SER A 35 -39.56 -2.67 -7.25
N ALA A 36 -39.24 -1.63 -8.00
CA ALA A 36 -38.72 -0.39 -7.44
C ALA A 36 -39.73 0.33 -6.55
N VAL A 37 -41.00 0.42 -6.98
CA VAL A 37 -42.06 1.04 -6.19
C VAL A 37 -42.25 0.29 -4.86
N LYS A 38 -42.22 -1.05 -4.90
CA LYS A 38 -42.29 -1.89 -3.70
C LYS A 38 -41.09 -1.67 -2.77
N ALA A 39 -39.87 -1.61 -3.31
CA ALA A 39 -38.66 -1.33 -2.54
C ALA A 39 -38.71 0.07 -1.89
N ARG A 40 -39.19 1.09 -2.63
CA ARG A 40 -39.34 2.46 -2.10
C ARG A 40 -40.36 2.52 -0.96
N GLN A 41 -41.51 1.84 -1.12
CA GLN A 41 -42.53 1.74 -0.06
C GLN A 41 -42.01 1.02 1.18
N ALA A 42 -41.14 0.02 1.00
CA ALA A 42 -40.42 -0.67 2.08
C ALA A 42 -39.25 0.15 2.67
N ARG A 43 -39.03 1.39 2.21
CA ARG A 43 -37.91 2.27 2.58
C ARG A 43 -36.52 1.70 2.22
N HIS A 44 -36.43 0.74 1.31
CA HIS A 44 -35.18 0.26 0.73
C HIS A 44 -34.75 1.18 -0.43
N PHE A 45 -34.33 2.40 -0.09
CA PHE A 45 -34.13 3.45 -1.09
C PHE A 45 -32.97 3.18 -2.06
N ASP A 46 -31.87 2.55 -1.60
CA ASP A 46 -30.76 2.15 -2.48
C ASP A 46 -31.20 1.15 -3.56
N GLU A 47 -31.98 0.13 -3.17
CA GLU A 47 -32.52 -0.87 -4.07
C GLU A 47 -33.49 -0.24 -5.08
N ALA A 48 -34.40 0.62 -4.59
CA ALA A 48 -35.36 1.33 -5.44
C ALA A 48 -34.65 2.20 -6.50
N VAL A 49 -33.63 2.97 -6.12
CA VAL A 49 -32.83 3.79 -7.05
C VAL A 49 -32.17 2.92 -8.12
N ASN A 50 -31.54 1.81 -7.74
CA ASN A 50 -30.89 0.91 -8.69
C ASN A 50 -31.88 0.31 -9.70
N LEU A 51 -33.05 -0.13 -9.23
CA LEU A 51 -34.11 -0.68 -10.08
C LEU A 51 -34.68 0.40 -11.03
N LEU A 52 -34.89 1.63 -10.55
CA LEU A 52 -35.40 2.74 -11.37
C LEU A 52 -34.40 3.21 -12.41
N ARG A 53 -33.11 3.28 -12.08
CA ARG A 53 -32.05 3.58 -13.05
C ARG A 53 -31.99 2.53 -14.16
N ARG A 54 -32.18 1.26 -13.83
CA ARG A 54 -32.27 0.18 -14.83
C ARG A 54 -33.53 0.30 -15.69
N ALA A 55 -34.68 0.62 -15.09
CA ALA A 55 -35.92 0.88 -15.84
C ALA A 55 -35.76 2.07 -16.80
N LEU A 56 -35.13 3.15 -16.35
CA LEU A 56 -34.84 4.35 -17.14
C LEU A 56 -33.73 4.15 -18.17
N ALA A 57 -32.82 3.19 -17.99
CA ALA A 57 -31.87 2.81 -19.03
C ALA A 57 -32.56 2.13 -20.22
N LEU A 58 -33.62 1.37 -19.95
CA LEU A 58 -34.44 0.72 -20.98
C LEU A 58 -35.47 1.66 -21.61
N LYS A 59 -36.06 2.57 -20.81
CA LYS A 59 -37.01 3.60 -21.26
C LYS A 59 -36.71 4.97 -20.63
N PRO A 60 -35.81 5.77 -21.23
CA PRO A 60 -35.31 7.03 -20.65
C PRO A 60 -36.34 8.16 -20.48
N ASP A 61 -37.48 8.05 -21.15
CA ASP A 61 -38.57 9.02 -21.22
C ASP A 61 -39.79 8.61 -20.37
N ASN A 62 -39.62 7.69 -19.42
CA ASN A 62 -40.67 7.30 -18.50
C ASN A 62 -40.80 8.31 -17.35
N ALA A 63 -41.77 9.22 -17.45
CA ALA A 63 -42.03 10.24 -16.42
C ALA A 63 -42.37 9.64 -15.05
N ASP A 64 -43.14 8.55 -14.99
CA ASP A 64 -43.50 7.89 -13.74
C ASP A 64 -42.26 7.33 -13.03
N ALA A 65 -41.36 6.68 -13.79
CA ALA A 65 -40.10 6.16 -13.25
C ALA A 65 -39.16 7.28 -12.77
N LEU A 66 -39.15 8.44 -13.44
CA LEU A 66 -38.40 9.62 -12.99
C LEU A 66 -38.97 10.21 -11.69
N VAL A 67 -40.29 10.25 -11.54
CA VAL A 67 -40.94 10.69 -10.29
C VAL A 67 -40.64 9.74 -9.14
N GLN A 68 -40.75 8.42 -9.37
CA GLN A 68 -40.38 7.43 -8.35
C GLN A 68 -38.89 7.52 -8.00
N LEU A 69 -38.02 7.84 -8.96
CA LEU A 69 -36.59 8.03 -8.72
C LEU A 69 -36.37 9.27 -7.84
N GLY A 70 -37.03 10.39 -8.15
CA GLY A 70 -36.99 11.60 -7.33
C GLY A 70 -37.40 11.34 -5.88
N PHE A 71 -38.47 10.57 -5.65
CA PHE A 71 -38.89 10.20 -4.30
C PHE A 71 -37.93 9.21 -3.61
N ALA A 72 -37.31 8.30 -4.35
CA ALA A 72 -36.31 7.39 -3.78
C ALA A 72 -35.02 8.14 -3.37
N GLU A 73 -34.55 9.08 -4.19
CA GLU A 73 -33.41 9.94 -3.88
C GLU A 73 -33.72 10.91 -2.72
N LEU A 74 -34.95 11.44 -2.62
CA LEU A 74 -35.43 12.16 -1.43
C LEU A 74 -35.36 11.31 -0.16
N GLY A 75 -35.69 10.01 -0.26
CA GLY A 75 -35.56 9.04 0.83
C GLY A 75 -34.11 8.79 1.25
N ARG A 76 -33.16 8.91 0.32
CA ARG A 76 -31.70 8.88 0.57
C ARG A 76 -31.13 10.20 1.08
N ASN A 77 -31.97 11.24 1.18
CA ASN A 77 -31.57 12.61 1.48
C ASN A 77 -30.60 13.23 0.45
N ASP A 78 -30.60 12.73 -0.80
CA ASP A 78 -29.86 13.32 -1.92
C ASP A 78 -30.75 14.34 -2.66
N LEU A 79 -30.78 15.57 -2.13
CA LEU A 79 -31.64 16.64 -2.65
C LEU A 79 -31.26 17.07 -4.07
N ALA A 80 -30.00 16.90 -4.47
CA ALA A 80 -29.54 17.27 -5.81
C ALA A 80 -30.04 16.26 -6.85
N ALA A 81 -29.79 14.97 -6.63
CA ALA A 81 -30.26 13.91 -7.52
C ALA A 81 -31.79 13.87 -7.62
N ALA A 82 -32.48 14.10 -6.50
CA ALA A 82 -33.93 14.19 -6.49
C ALA A 82 -34.45 15.37 -7.34
N ARG A 83 -33.82 16.55 -7.23
CA ARG A 83 -34.17 17.74 -8.02
C ARG A 83 -34.01 17.48 -9.51
N ASP A 84 -32.91 16.83 -9.91
CA ASP A 84 -32.66 16.47 -11.32
C ASP A 84 -33.74 15.53 -11.86
N ALA A 85 -34.10 14.49 -11.09
CA ALA A 85 -35.12 13.53 -11.48
C ALA A 85 -36.51 14.17 -11.65
N PHE A 86 -36.94 15.00 -10.69
CA PHE A 86 -38.23 15.70 -10.79
C PHE A 86 -38.25 16.76 -11.90
N SER A 87 -37.15 17.49 -12.09
CA SER A 87 -37.03 18.48 -13.17
C SER A 87 -37.12 17.80 -14.54
N LYS A 88 -36.49 16.63 -14.69
CA LYS A 88 -36.59 15.82 -15.91
C LYS A 88 -37.99 15.23 -16.10
N ALA A 89 -38.68 14.83 -15.03
CA ALA A 89 -40.08 14.41 -15.13
C ALA A 89 -40.98 15.55 -15.63
N LEU A 90 -40.78 16.77 -15.12
CA LEU A 90 -41.55 17.95 -15.51
C LEU A 90 -41.21 18.46 -16.92
N SER A 91 -40.01 18.21 -17.43
CA SER A 91 -39.69 18.52 -18.84
C SER A 91 -40.42 17.60 -19.82
N LEU A 92 -40.73 16.36 -19.40
CA LEU A 92 -41.53 15.40 -20.18
C LEU A 92 -43.04 15.61 -19.97
N ALA A 93 -43.46 15.91 -18.75
CA ALA A 93 -44.86 16.10 -18.36
C ALA A 93 -45.00 17.34 -17.45
N PRO A 94 -45.15 18.55 -18.01
CA PRO A 94 -45.16 19.81 -17.24
C PRO A 94 -46.27 19.94 -16.18
N THR A 95 -47.33 19.13 -16.29
CA THR A 95 -48.46 19.14 -15.36
C THR A 95 -48.41 17.99 -14.34
N TYR A 96 -47.29 17.27 -14.25
CA TYR A 96 -47.13 16.13 -13.34
C TYR A 96 -47.06 16.60 -11.88
N GLN A 97 -48.19 16.51 -11.17
CA GLN A 97 -48.35 17.12 -9.84
C GLN A 97 -47.39 16.55 -8.80
N ASP A 98 -47.13 15.24 -8.80
CA ASP A 98 -46.22 14.62 -7.83
C ASP A 98 -44.76 15.10 -8.01
N ALA A 99 -44.36 15.42 -9.25
CA ALA A 99 -43.04 15.97 -9.52
C ALA A 99 -42.94 17.43 -9.05
N SER A 100 -43.99 18.23 -9.26
CA SER A 100 -44.09 19.58 -8.71
C SER A 100 -44.12 19.58 -7.18
N PHE A 101 -44.79 18.59 -6.57
CA PHE A 101 -44.80 18.39 -5.12
C PHE A 101 -43.40 18.04 -4.60
N GLY A 102 -42.70 17.11 -5.26
CA GLY A 102 -41.33 16.74 -4.92
C GLY A 102 -40.36 17.92 -4.99
N LEU A 103 -40.47 18.79 -6.02
CA LEU A 103 -39.69 20.03 -6.09
C LEU A 103 -40.04 21.01 -4.96
N ALA A 104 -41.32 21.18 -4.63
CA ALA A 104 -41.74 22.03 -3.52
C ALA A 104 -41.17 21.55 -2.18
N GLU A 105 -41.12 20.23 -1.96
CA GLU A 105 -40.52 19.63 -0.77
C GLU A 105 -39.00 19.86 -0.72
N ILE A 106 -38.32 19.74 -1.86
CA ILE A 106 -36.87 20.00 -1.96
C ILE A 106 -36.56 21.47 -1.64
N GLU A 107 -37.30 22.42 -2.22
CA GLU A 107 -37.10 23.85 -1.94
C GLU A 107 -37.38 24.18 -0.47
N PHE A 108 -38.41 23.55 0.12
CA PHE A 108 -38.72 23.71 1.54
C PHE A 108 -37.60 23.17 2.43
N ARG A 109 -37.09 21.95 2.17
CA ARG A 109 -35.96 21.35 2.90
C ARG A 109 -34.65 22.11 2.71
N SER A 110 -34.49 22.77 1.56
CA SER A 110 -33.33 23.62 1.26
C SER A 110 -33.41 25.01 1.91
N GLY A 111 -34.53 25.35 2.58
CA GLY A 111 -34.75 26.65 3.22
C GLY A 111 -35.19 27.76 2.26
N ASN A 112 -35.43 27.44 0.98
CA ASN A 112 -35.83 28.40 -0.05
C ASN A 112 -37.35 28.61 -0.02
N LEU A 113 -37.85 29.17 1.08
CA LEU A 113 -39.29 29.29 1.35
C LEU A 113 -40.05 30.07 0.27
N ASP A 114 -39.41 31.09 -0.32
CA ASP A 114 -39.98 31.92 -1.40
C ASP A 114 -40.18 31.14 -2.71
N ALA A 115 -39.34 30.14 -2.98
CA ALA A 115 -39.48 29.25 -4.13
C ALA A 115 -40.43 28.08 -3.85
N ALA A 116 -40.45 27.59 -2.60
CA ALA A 116 -41.25 26.44 -2.18
C ALA A 116 -42.76 26.75 -2.16
N LEU A 117 -43.16 27.92 -1.65
CA LEU A 117 -44.56 28.27 -1.47
C LEU A 117 -45.39 28.28 -2.77
N PRO A 118 -45.00 28.97 -3.86
CA PRO A 118 -45.80 29.00 -5.07
C PRO A 118 -45.94 27.62 -5.73
N LEU A 119 -44.91 26.78 -5.63
CA LEU A 119 -44.95 25.39 -6.11
C LEU A 119 -45.95 24.57 -5.28
N ALA A 120 -45.86 24.59 -3.96
CA ALA A 120 -46.78 23.88 -3.08
C ALA A 120 -48.24 24.36 -3.25
N GLU A 121 -48.48 25.67 -3.41
CA GLU A 121 -49.81 26.23 -3.64
C GLU A 121 -50.39 25.86 -5.01
N SER A 122 -49.54 25.70 -6.03
CA SER A 122 -49.99 25.19 -7.34
C SER A 122 -50.50 23.75 -7.24
N VAL A 123 -49.77 22.88 -6.53
CA VAL A 123 -50.16 21.48 -6.32
C VAL A 123 -51.44 21.38 -5.49
N ALA A 124 -51.53 22.14 -4.38
CA ALA A 124 -52.74 22.15 -3.54
C ALA A 124 -53.99 22.67 -4.28
N ARG A 125 -53.83 23.61 -5.22
CA ARG A 125 -54.93 24.07 -6.09
C ARG A 125 -55.33 23.04 -7.13
N ALA A 126 -54.35 22.35 -7.73
CA ALA A 126 -54.61 21.31 -8.73
C ALA A 126 -55.21 20.03 -8.10
N GLN A 127 -54.88 19.75 -6.84
CA GLN A 127 -55.36 18.60 -6.09
C GLN A 127 -55.93 19.02 -4.71
N PRO A 128 -57.16 19.57 -4.65
CA PRO A 128 -57.75 20.06 -3.40
C PRO A 128 -57.94 18.98 -2.31
N GLY A 129 -57.94 17.70 -2.68
CA GLY A 129 -58.04 16.56 -1.76
C GLY A 129 -56.68 16.00 -1.28
N ASN A 130 -55.54 16.53 -1.75
CA ASN A 130 -54.22 16.06 -1.34
C ASN A 130 -53.83 16.70 0.00
N THR A 131 -53.95 15.91 1.08
CA THR A 131 -53.62 16.33 2.44
C THR A 131 -52.15 16.67 2.62
N ASP A 132 -51.26 16.00 1.89
CA ASP A 132 -49.81 16.21 1.98
C ASP A 132 -49.42 17.55 1.35
N ALA A 133 -50.03 17.90 0.21
CA ALA A 133 -49.88 19.21 -0.42
C ALA A 133 -50.40 20.35 0.48
N ALA A 134 -51.57 20.17 1.10
CA ALA A 134 -52.12 21.14 2.05
C ALA A 134 -51.23 21.33 3.29
N ALA A 135 -50.72 20.22 3.85
CA ALA A 135 -49.82 20.24 5.00
C ALA A 135 -48.47 20.89 4.66
N LEU A 136 -47.92 20.64 3.46
CA LEU A 136 -46.68 21.27 3.00
C LEU A 136 -46.84 22.79 2.90
N VAL A 137 -47.94 23.29 2.33
CA VAL A 137 -48.25 24.72 2.28
C VAL A 137 -48.35 25.32 3.68
N GLU A 138 -49.03 24.65 4.62
CA GLU A 138 -49.13 25.12 6.01
C GLU A 138 -47.76 25.17 6.70
N ASN A 139 -46.93 24.14 6.51
CA ASN A 139 -45.59 24.07 7.09
C ASN A 139 -44.66 25.15 6.53
N ILE A 140 -44.71 25.41 5.22
CA ILE A 140 -43.96 26.50 4.59
C ILE A 140 -44.40 27.85 5.18
N ARG A 141 -45.72 28.10 5.30
CA ARG A 141 -46.23 29.34 5.90
C ARG A 141 -45.83 29.50 7.36
N LYS A 142 -45.85 28.43 8.16
CA LYS A 142 -45.36 28.43 9.55
C LYS A 142 -43.87 28.76 9.60
N ALA A 143 -43.05 28.15 8.73
CA ALA A 143 -41.62 28.45 8.65
C ALA A 143 -41.36 29.91 8.23
N MET A 144 -42.13 30.45 7.28
CA MET A 144 -42.04 31.86 6.89
C MET A 144 -42.48 32.80 8.02
N GLN A 145 -43.50 32.44 8.79
CA GLN A 145 -43.93 33.21 9.97
C GLN A 145 -42.92 33.13 11.12
N ALA A 146 -42.23 32.00 11.30
CA ALA A 146 -41.15 31.88 12.28
C ALA A 146 -39.94 32.74 11.88
N ALA A 147 -39.53 32.70 10.60
CA ALA A 147 -38.48 33.57 10.05
C ALA A 147 -38.88 35.06 10.12
N GLY A 148 -40.13 35.39 9.81
CA GLY A 148 -40.69 36.74 9.96
C GLY A 148 -40.90 37.16 11.42
N GLY A 149 -41.08 36.21 12.34
CA GLY A 149 -41.22 36.40 13.77
C GLY A 149 -39.88 36.67 14.46
N GLU A 150 -38.80 36.05 13.99
CA GLU A 150 -37.42 36.43 14.35
C GLU A 150 -37.07 37.82 13.79
N ALA A 151 -37.47 38.13 12.55
CA ALA A 151 -37.33 39.47 11.98
C ALA A 151 -38.15 40.54 12.73
N ARG A 152 -39.35 40.20 13.23
CA ARG A 152 -40.19 41.10 14.04
C ARG A 152 -39.71 41.24 15.48
N LYS A 153 -39.20 40.18 16.12
CA LYS A 153 -38.50 40.25 17.42
C LYS A 153 -37.19 41.05 17.35
N ALA A 154 -36.52 41.05 16.19
CA ALA A 154 -35.39 41.93 15.92
C ALA A 154 -35.80 43.40 15.64
N SER A 155 -37.06 43.68 15.29
CA SER A 155 -37.53 45.02 14.88
C SER A 155 -38.01 45.94 16.01
N VAL A 156 -38.14 45.44 17.26
CA VAL A 156 -38.54 46.26 18.43
C VAL A 156 -37.31 46.80 19.21
N ALA A 157 -36.09 46.51 18.76
CA ALA A 157 -34.88 47.15 19.27
C ALA A 157 -34.46 48.31 18.35
N ALA A 158 -34.31 49.51 18.92
CA ALA A 158 -33.81 50.74 18.31
C ALA A 158 -32.58 50.50 17.38
N PRO A 159 -32.35 51.35 16.35
CA PRO A 159 -31.45 51.03 15.24
C PRO A 159 -30.01 50.82 15.74
N ARG A 160 -29.59 49.56 15.82
CA ARG A 160 -28.18 49.20 15.93
C ARG A 160 -27.64 48.98 14.53
N ALA A 161 -26.54 49.67 14.23
CA ALA A 161 -25.77 49.50 13.01
C ALA A 161 -25.58 48.00 12.68
N LYS A 162 -25.63 47.64 11.40
CA LYS A 162 -25.32 46.30 10.89
C LYS A 162 -24.10 45.75 11.66
N PRO A 163 -24.15 44.55 12.27
CA PRO A 163 -22.98 44.00 12.94
C PRO A 163 -21.85 43.98 11.93
N ARG A 164 -20.73 44.61 12.28
CA ARG A 164 -19.50 44.44 11.47
C ARG A 164 -19.24 42.94 11.41
N PRO A 165 -18.97 42.36 10.22
CA PRO A 165 -18.66 40.94 10.10
C PRO A 165 -17.57 40.57 11.11
N ASP A 166 -17.76 39.49 11.86
CA ASP A 166 -16.75 39.03 12.82
C ASP A 166 -15.43 38.80 12.07
N PRO A 167 -14.39 39.61 12.34
CA PRO A 167 -13.14 39.50 11.62
C PRO A 167 -12.46 38.15 11.85
N VAL A 168 -12.70 37.48 12.98
CA VAL A 168 -12.14 36.15 13.28
C VAL A 168 -12.83 35.09 12.41
N ALA A 169 -14.17 35.09 12.35
CA ALA A 169 -14.93 34.16 11.52
C ALA A 169 -14.59 34.29 10.02
N GLY A 170 -14.41 35.52 9.52
CA GLY A 170 -13.99 35.77 8.14
C GLY A 170 -12.59 35.22 7.84
N LEU A 171 -11.64 35.41 8.75
CA LEU A 171 -10.29 34.86 8.63
C LEU A 171 -10.29 33.32 8.74
N MET A 172 -11.11 32.74 9.61
CA MET A 172 -11.24 31.29 9.75
C MET A 172 -11.73 30.64 8.45
N GLU A 173 -12.77 31.20 7.84
CA GLU A 173 -13.30 30.70 6.57
C GLU A 173 -12.30 30.86 5.43
N GLN A 174 -11.58 31.99 5.37
CA GLN A 174 -10.50 32.18 4.41
C GLN A 174 -9.36 31.16 4.61
N GLY A 175 -8.92 30.96 5.85
CA GLY A 175 -7.89 29.98 6.19
C GLY A 175 -8.31 28.56 5.80
N ARG A 176 -9.57 28.20 6.03
CA ARG A 176 -10.14 26.89 5.67
C ARG A 176 -10.11 26.69 4.16
N ARG A 177 -10.56 27.68 3.38
CA ARG A 177 -10.51 27.62 1.92
C ARG A 177 -9.09 27.47 1.38
N LEU A 178 -8.14 28.23 1.92
CA LEU A 178 -6.73 28.13 1.53
C LEU A 178 -6.16 26.75 1.85
N ARG A 179 -6.48 26.20 3.03
CA ARG A 179 -6.07 24.86 3.44
C ARG A 179 -6.64 23.79 2.51
N THR A 180 -7.94 23.83 2.20
CA THR A 180 -8.58 22.90 1.26
C THR A 180 -8.02 23.03 -0.15
N ALA A 181 -7.58 24.23 -0.56
CA ALA A 181 -6.90 24.46 -1.83
C ALA A 181 -5.41 24.06 -1.83
N GLY A 182 -4.88 23.47 -0.75
CA GLY A 182 -3.47 23.07 -0.62
C GLY A 182 -2.48 24.23 -0.41
N LYS A 183 -2.97 25.47 -0.27
CA LYS A 183 -2.16 26.68 -0.06
C LYS A 183 -1.81 26.84 1.42
N LEU A 184 -1.04 25.88 1.94
CA LEU A 184 -0.73 25.75 3.36
C LEU A 184 0.03 26.98 3.94
N PRO A 185 1.06 27.54 3.26
CA PRO A 185 1.76 28.72 3.78
C PRO A 185 0.86 29.97 3.89
N GLU A 186 -0.07 30.15 2.95
CA GLU A 186 -1.04 31.25 3.00
C GLU A 186 -2.11 31.01 4.07
N ALA A 187 -2.60 29.77 4.19
CA ALA A 187 -3.55 29.40 5.24
C ALA A 187 -2.97 29.68 6.63
N GLU A 188 -1.71 29.31 6.87
CA GLU A 188 -1.00 29.58 8.12
C GLU A 188 -0.96 31.08 8.46
N LYS A 189 -0.61 31.93 7.49
CA LYS A 189 -0.58 33.40 7.70
C LYS A 189 -1.94 33.93 8.12
N VAL A 190 -3.01 33.45 7.47
CA VAL A 190 -4.39 33.85 7.78
C VAL A 190 -4.80 33.36 9.17
N TYR A 191 -4.52 32.10 9.53
CA TYR A 191 -4.82 31.56 10.84
C TYR A 191 -4.02 32.23 11.96
N ARG A 192 -2.75 32.60 11.74
CA ARG A 192 -1.96 33.37 12.72
C ARG A 192 -2.55 34.76 12.97
N ARG A 193 -3.06 35.43 11.92
CA ARG A 193 -3.79 36.69 12.07
C ARG A 193 -5.08 36.49 12.86
N ALA A 194 -5.83 35.41 12.59
CA ALA A 194 -7.02 35.08 13.36
C ALA A 194 -6.69 34.81 14.83
N LEU A 195 -5.58 34.11 15.11
CA LEU A 195 -5.11 33.85 16.47
C LEU A 195 -4.72 35.14 17.20
N GLY A 196 -4.14 36.11 16.50
CA GLY A 196 -3.83 37.43 17.07
C GLY A 196 -5.07 38.19 17.55
N LEU A 197 -6.21 37.97 16.91
CA LEU A 197 -7.50 38.55 17.30
C LEU A 197 -8.24 37.73 18.37
N ALA A 198 -8.05 36.41 18.38
CA ALA A 198 -8.65 35.50 19.35
C ALA A 198 -7.62 34.49 19.92
N PRO A 199 -6.74 34.90 20.86
CA PRO A 199 -5.58 34.10 21.29
C PRO A 199 -5.91 32.78 22.03
N LYS A 200 -7.15 32.63 22.48
CA LYS A 200 -7.67 31.45 23.21
C LYS A 200 -8.66 30.62 22.38
N ASN A 201 -8.85 30.93 21.10
CA ASN A 201 -9.73 30.13 20.25
C ASN A 201 -9.04 28.80 19.90
N THR A 202 -9.62 27.71 20.39
CA THR A 202 -9.06 26.35 20.25
C THR A 202 -9.06 25.85 18.82
N ASP A 203 -10.03 26.24 18.00
CA ASP A 203 -10.17 25.78 16.62
C ASP A 203 -9.04 26.35 15.76
N ILE A 204 -8.65 27.61 16.01
CA ILE A 204 -7.49 28.24 15.37
C ILE A 204 -6.20 27.53 15.77
N LEU A 205 -6.05 27.20 17.07
CA LEU A 205 -4.88 26.49 17.58
C LEU A 205 -4.75 25.10 16.96
N VAL A 206 -5.84 24.33 16.89
CA VAL A 206 -5.86 23.01 16.25
C VAL A 206 -5.54 23.13 14.76
N ALA A 207 -6.16 24.07 14.04
CA ALA A 207 -5.89 24.28 12.61
C ALA A 207 -4.42 24.65 12.35
N LEU A 208 -3.81 25.52 13.17
CA LEU A 208 -2.39 25.85 13.08
C LEU A 208 -1.52 24.64 13.38
N GLY A 209 -1.83 23.86 14.43
CA GLY A 209 -1.11 22.63 14.78
C GLY A 209 -1.04 21.65 13.62
N LEU A 210 -2.16 21.41 12.94
CA LEU A 210 -2.23 20.53 11.76
C LEU A 210 -1.41 21.07 10.59
N ILE A 211 -1.50 22.38 10.29
CA ILE A 211 -0.78 22.99 9.16
C ILE A 211 0.72 22.95 9.39
N VAL A 212 1.21 23.42 10.54
CA VAL A 212 2.66 23.47 10.80
C VAL A 212 3.25 22.07 10.95
N GLY A 213 2.48 21.12 11.52
CA GLY A 213 2.87 19.71 11.61
C GLY A 213 3.01 19.04 10.24
N SER A 214 2.07 19.29 9.31
CA SER A 214 2.19 18.81 7.92
C SER A 214 3.40 19.41 7.17
N SER A 215 3.92 20.54 7.65
CA SER A 215 5.16 21.17 7.14
C SER A 215 6.42 20.72 7.90
N GLN A 216 6.34 19.61 8.65
CA GLN A 216 7.43 19.05 9.47
C GLN A 216 7.97 19.96 10.60
N ARG A 217 7.21 20.99 11.01
CA ARG A 217 7.54 21.81 12.19
C ARG A 217 6.86 21.23 13.43
N PHE A 218 7.37 20.09 13.86
CA PHE A 218 6.70 19.26 14.86
C PHE A 218 6.63 19.89 16.25
N ASP A 219 7.70 20.55 16.71
CA ASP A 219 7.72 21.21 18.02
C ASP A 219 6.67 22.34 18.10
N GLU A 220 6.56 23.12 17.02
CA GLU A 220 5.57 24.18 16.91
C GLU A 220 4.13 23.61 16.90
N ALA A 221 3.92 22.50 16.19
CA ALA A 221 2.63 21.82 16.16
C ALA A 221 2.21 21.34 17.57
N GLY A 222 3.16 20.71 18.29
CA GLY A 222 2.96 20.26 19.66
C GLY A 222 2.52 21.41 20.58
N HIS A 223 3.21 22.55 20.50
CA HIS A 223 2.85 23.73 21.28
C HIS A 223 1.43 24.25 21.02
N PHE A 224 0.96 24.23 19.77
CA PHE A 224 -0.41 24.65 19.47
C PHE A 224 -1.45 23.68 20.05
N PHE A 225 -1.23 22.37 19.94
CA PHE A 225 -2.12 21.37 20.53
C PHE A 225 -2.11 21.43 22.06
N ASP A 226 -0.95 21.57 22.68
CA ASP A 226 -0.82 21.69 24.13
C ASP A 226 -1.52 22.95 24.66
N ARG A 227 -1.42 24.08 23.94
CA ARG A 227 -2.19 25.29 24.27
C ARG A 227 -3.70 25.08 24.16
N ALA A 228 -4.16 24.36 23.14
CA ALA A 228 -5.58 24.06 22.98
C ALA A 228 -6.09 23.18 24.14
N LEU A 229 -5.31 22.17 24.54
CA LEU A 229 -5.62 21.28 25.66
C LEU A 229 -5.51 21.98 27.02
N ALA A 230 -4.60 22.94 27.19
CA ALA A 230 -4.53 23.76 28.40
C ALA A 230 -5.80 24.63 28.59
N ILE A 231 -6.45 25.04 27.50
CA ILE A 231 -7.71 25.78 27.53
C ILE A 231 -8.89 24.83 27.72
N LYS A 232 -8.89 23.69 27.01
CA LYS A 232 -9.94 22.67 27.08
C LYS A 232 -9.31 21.25 27.11
N PRO A 233 -9.09 20.67 28.30
CA PRO A 233 -8.37 19.40 28.46
C PRO A 233 -8.97 18.19 27.72
N GLY A 234 -10.30 18.18 27.53
CA GLY A 234 -11.02 17.12 26.81
C GLY A 234 -11.29 17.41 25.33
N LEU A 235 -10.59 18.37 24.72
CA LEU A 235 -10.81 18.73 23.32
C LEU A 235 -10.34 17.59 22.39
N LEU A 236 -11.30 16.84 21.86
CA LEU A 236 -11.05 15.66 21.03
C LEU A 236 -10.17 15.97 19.80
N ASP A 237 -10.46 17.04 19.07
CA ASP A 237 -9.70 17.43 17.87
C ASP A 237 -8.21 17.69 18.16
N ALA A 238 -7.90 18.25 19.34
CA ALA A 238 -6.53 18.46 19.75
C ALA A 238 -5.84 17.15 20.18
N ARG A 239 -6.57 16.22 20.83
CA ARG A 239 -6.05 14.88 21.16
C ARG A 239 -5.76 14.07 19.88
N ILE A 240 -6.68 14.08 18.93
CA ILE A 240 -6.50 13.51 17.58
C ILE A 240 -5.31 14.16 16.86
N GLY A 241 -5.19 15.49 16.95
CA GLY A 241 -4.03 16.23 16.44
C GLY A 241 -2.69 15.74 17.01
N LYS A 242 -2.63 15.41 18.32
CA LYS A 242 -1.42 14.84 18.93
C LYS A 242 -1.11 13.42 18.45
N ILE A 243 -2.13 12.59 18.18
CA ILE A 243 -1.93 11.26 17.57
C ILE A 243 -1.28 11.43 16.19
N ARG A 244 -1.84 12.30 15.33
CA ARG A 244 -1.28 12.60 14.00
C ARG A 244 0.15 13.12 14.08
N LEU A 245 0.44 14.00 15.05
CA LEU A 245 1.78 14.51 15.28
C LEU A 245 2.78 13.40 15.64
N ALA A 246 2.41 12.51 16.56
CA ALA A 246 3.26 11.38 16.94
C ALA A 246 3.53 10.44 15.74
N ILE A 247 2.52 10.19 14.90
CA ILE A 247 2.69 9.45 13.64
C ILE A 247 3.69 10.17 12.72
N TRP A 248 3.54 11.48 12.52
CA TRP A 248 4.45 12.26 11.66
C TRP A 248 5.89 12.30 12.17
N GLN A 249 6.08 12.24 13.49
CA GLN A 249 7.39 12.15 14.14
C GLN A 249 7.98 10.73 14.08
N GLY A 250 7.20 9.72 13.69
CA GLY A 250 7.60 8.32 13.78
C GLY A 250 7.63 7.76 15.21
N ASP A 251 7.06 8.48 16.18
CA ASP A 251 6.93 8.02 17.57
C ASP A 251 5.70 7.12 17.70
N VAL A 252 5.82 5.91 17.13
CA VAL A 252 4.77 4.89 17.12
C VAL A 252 4.30 4.52 18.54
N PRO A 253 5.19 4.32 19.55
CA PRO A 253 4.75 4.04 20.92
C PRO A 253 3.88 5.14 21.53
N SER A 254 4.24 6.40 21.34
CA SER A 254 3.40 7.52 21.82
C SER A 254 2.08 7.60 21.05
N ALA A 255 2.10 7.40 19.73
CA ALA A 255 0.88 7.39 18.91
C ALA A 255 -0.11 6.32 19.38
N ARG A 256 0.40 5.12 19.69
CA ARG A 256 -0.35 3.98 20.24
C ARG A 256 -1.01 4.33 21.57
N ALA A 257 -0.25 4.86 22.52
CA ALA A 257 -0.79 5.24 23.82
C ALA A 257 -1.88 6.31 23.70
N LEU A 258 -1.67 7.32 22.85
CA LEU A 258 -2.63 8.41 22.64
C LEU A 258 -3.92 7.95 21.97
N VAL A 259 -3.85 7.07 20.96
CA VAL A 259 -5.06 6.58 20.29
C VAL A 259 -5.87 5.63 21.17
N ASP A 260 -5.21 4.79 21.97
CA ASP A 260 -5.86 3.91 22.94
C ASP A 260 -6.64 4.74 23.99
N ASP A 261 -6.04 5.84 24.49
CA ASP A 261 -6.67 6.78 25.42
C ASP A 261 -7.88 7.51 24.80
N VAL A 262 -7.81 7.89 23.53
CA VAL A 262 -8.97 8.49 22.83
C VAL A 262 -10.09 7.46 22.67
N LEU A 263 -9.78 6.25 22.18
CA LEU A 263 -10.76 5.19 21.94
C LEU A 263 -11.38 4.65 23.22
N ALA A 264 -10.68 4.69 24.36
CA ALA A 264 -11.26 4.36 25.66
C ALA A 264 -12.43 5.29 26.03
N SER A 265 -12.32 6.58 25.67
CA SER A 265 -13.35 7.59 25.92
C SER A 265 -14.36 7.75 24.78
N SER A 266 -14.02 7.33 23.57
CA SER A 266 -14.84 7.50 22.36
C SER A 266 -14.65 6.31 21.42
N PRO A 267 -15.20 5.12 21.76
CA PRO A 267 -14.88 3.86 21.08
C PRO A 267 -15.20 3.85 19.59
N ASP A 268 -16.24 4.57 19.17
CA ASP A 268 -16.75 4.56 17.79
C ASP A 268 -16.40 5.86 17.04
N ASN A 269 -15.41 6.62 17.51
CA ASN A 269 -14.93 7.77 16.78
C ASN A 269 -14.17 7.31 15.51
N VAL A 270 -14.75 7.58 14.35
CA VAL A 270 -14.23 7.13 13.04
C VAL A 270 -12.79 7.58 12.78
N GLU A 271 -12.46 8.84 13.09
CA GLU A 271 -11.11 9.38 12.86
C GLU A 271 -10.07 8.73 13.79
N ALA A 272 -10.42 8.46 15.04
CA ALA A 272 -9.55 7.75 15.98
C ALA A 272 -9.38 6.28 15.57
N LEU A 273 -10.42 5.62 15.05
CA LEU A 273 -10.33 4.24 14.54
C LEU A 273 -9.45 4.14 13.29
N ASP A 274 -9.55 5.11 12.38
CA ASP A 274 -8.67 5.21 11.21
C ASP A 274 -7.20 5.41 11.62
N LEU A 275 -6.95 6.31 12.58
CA LEU A 275 -5.61 6.51 13.14
C LEU A 275 -5.10 5.27 13.89
N ASP A 276 -5.97 4.56 14.62
CA ASP A 276 -5.61 3.30 15.29
C ASP A 276 -5.12 2.26 14.29
N ALA A 277 -5.83 2.15 13.17
CA ALA A 277 -5.48 1.25 12.09
C ALA A 277 -4.16 1.62 11.41
N LYS A 278 -3.90 2.92 11.20
CA LYS A 278 -2.64 3.43 10.65
C LYS A 278 -1.46 3.21 11.61
N VAL A 279 -1.65 3.41 12.91
CA VAL A 279 -0.62 3.09 13.91
C VAL A 279 -0.37 1.59 13.93
N ALA A 280 -1.41 0.75 13.87
CA ALA A 280 -1.26 -0.70 13.82
C ALA A 280 -0.54 -1.19 12.55
N LEU A 281 -0.75 -0.53 11.40
CA LEU A 281 0.04 -0.76 10.19
C LEU A 281 1.54 -0.46 10.41
N LEU A 282 1.86 0.64 11.09
CA LEU A 282 3.25 0.99 11.44
C LEU A 282 3.88 0.00 12.43
N GLU A 283 3.07 -0.59 13.30
CA GLU A 283 3.45 -1.66 14.24
C GLU A 283 3.57 -3.03 13.55
N ALA A 284 3.20 -3.14 12.26
CA ALA A 284 3.01 -4.38 11.52
C ALA A 284 1.99 -5.36 12.17
N ASP A 285 1.10 -4.83 13.02
CA ASP A 285 -0.05 -5.56 13.55
C ASP A 285 -1.22 -5.47 12.56
N TYR A 286 -1.10 -6.25 11.49
CA TYR A 286 -2.08 -6.31 10.41
C TYR A 286 -3.45 -6.83 10.88
N THR A 287 -3.49 -7.56 11.99
CA THR A 287 -4.75 -8.07 12.57
C THR A 287 -5.53 -6.91 13.17
N ARG A 288 -4.88 -6.12 14.05
CA ARG A 288 -5.49 -4.94 14.65
C ARG A 288 -5.84 -3.90 13.59
N ALA A 289 -4.93 -3.64 12.65
CA ALA A 289 -5.18 -2.69 11.57
C ALA A 289 -6.43 -3.07 10.76
N GLY A 290 -6.56 -4.34 10.36
CA GLY A 290 -7.72 -4.84 9.65
C GLY A 290 -9.02 -4.70 10.46
N GLN A 291 -8.99 -5.02 11.75
CA GLN A 291 -10.15 -4.88 12.64
C GLN A 291 -10.61 -3.43 12.77
N SER A 292 -9.68 -2.48 12.94
CA SER A 292 -10.01 -1.07 13.12
C SER A 292 -10.56 -0.45 11.83
N PHE A 293 -10.00 -0.76 10.66
CA PHE A 293 -10.62 -0.35 9.38
C PHE A 293 -11.98 -0.99 9.15
N GLN A 294 -12.18 -2.25 9.53
CA GLN A 294 -13.50 -2.90 9.46
C GLN A 294 -14.53 -2.22 10.37
N ARG A 295 -14.12 -1.76 11.55
CA ARG A 295 -15.00 -0.97 12.44
C ARG A 295 -15.36 0.38 11.83
N VAL A 296 -14.40 1.05 11.17
CA VAL A 296 -14.71 2.27 10.37
C VAL A 296 -15.77 1.95 9.31
N LEU A 297 -15.59 0.89 8.53
CA LEU A 297 -16.53 0.51 7.47
C LEU A 297 -17.89 0.03 7.99
N ALA A 298 -17.97 -0.46 9.23
CA ALA A 298 -19.24 -0.79 9.87
C ALA A 298 -20.06 0.48 10.22
N ILE A 299 -19.39 1.59 10.54
CA ILE A 299 -20.01 2.88 10.86
C ILE A 299 -20.28 3.67 9.57
N ASP A 300 -19.31 3.71 8.67
CA ASP A 300 -19.36 4.38 7.37
C ASP A 300 -18.96 3.41 6.25
N PRO A 301 -19.93 2.68 5.67
CA PRO A 301 -19.67 1.71 4.60
C PRO A 301 -19.11 2.32 3.32
N ARG A 302 -19.16 3.65 3.15
CA ARG A 302 -18.63 4.36 1.98
C ARG A 302 -17.37 5.15 2.31
N ASN A 303 -16.61 4.72 3.31
CA ASN A 303 -15.34 5.32 3.65
C ASN A 303 -14.20 4.83 2.72
N ALA A 304 -13.82 5.66 1.74
CA ALA A 304 -12.76 5.33 0.78
C ALA A 304 -11.40 5.14 1.47
N GLU A 305 -11.08 5.96 2.47
CA GLU A 305 -9.82 5.91 3.22
C GLU A 305 -9.66 4.58 3.97
N ALA A 306 -10.72 4.07 4.59
CA ALA A 306 -10.69 2.76 5.25
C ALA A 306 -10.59 1.60 4.25
N LEU A 307 -11.21 1.70 3.06
CA LEU A 307 -11.01 0.70 2.00
C LEU A 307 -9.59 0.70 1.45
N VAL A 308 -8.98 1.88 1.29
CA VAL A 308 -7.54 2.00 0.99
C VAL A 308 -6.71 1.36 2.09
N GLY A 309 -7.04 1.62 3.36
CA GLY A 309 -6.42 1.00 4.52
C GLY A 309 -6.49 -0.52 4.52
N ILE A 310 -7.66 -1.10 4.22
CA ILE A 310 -7.82 -2.56 4.03
C ILE A 310 -6.94 -3.05 2.89
N GLY A 311 -6.89 -2.32 1.77
CA GLY A 311 -6.01 -2.66 0.66
C GLY A 311 -4.53 -2.68 1.08
N ASP A 312 -4.09 -1.67 1.83
CA ASP A 312 -2.72 -1.55 2.35
C ASP A 312 -2.40 -2.72 3.33
N VAL A 313 -3.35 -3.09 4.20
CA VAL A 313 -3.24 -4.28 5.07
C VAL A 313 -3.08 -5.57 4.25
N ARG A 314 -3.93 -5.79 3.24
CA ARG A 314 -3.88 -6.99 2.39
C ARG A 314 -2.58 -7.09 1.61
N ARG A 315 -2.11 -5.97 1.07
CA ARG A 315 -0.85 -5.88 0.36
C ARG A 315 0.33 -6.18 1.29
N ALA A 316 0.31 -5.65 2.51
CA ALA A 316 1.33 -5.95 3.52
C ALA A 316 1.31 -7.42 3.98
N GLN A 317 0.17 -8.10 3.87
CA GLN A 317 0.04 -9.55 4.10
C GLN A 317 0.45 -10.41 2.88
N GLY A 318 0.71 -9.79 1.72
CA GLY A 318 1.07 -10.48 0.48
C GLY A 318 -0.12 -10.93 -0.38
N ASP A 319 -1.34 -10.52 -0.03
CA ASP A 319 -2.57 -10.76 -0.79
C ASP A 319 -2.87 -9.57 -1.70
N ASP A 320 -2.11 -9.48 -2.80
CA ASP A 320 -2.23 -8.37 -3.75
C ASP A 320 -3.57 -8.34 -4.49
N ASP A 321 -4.17 -9.51 -4.72
CA ASP A 321 -5.46 -9.62 -5.40
C ASP A 321 -6.56 -8.99 -4.54
N ALA A 322 -6.63 -9.34 -3.26
CA ALA A 322 -7.55 -8.71 -2.31
C ALA A 322 -7.23 -7.22 -2.11
N ALA A 323 -5.95 -6.84 -2.09
CA ALA A 323 -5.54 -5.44 -1.99
C ALA A 323 -6.10 -4.60 -3.14
N ARG A 324 -5.91 -5.07 -4.38
CA ARG A 324 -6.40 -4.39 -5.58
C ARG A 324 -7.91 -4.39 -5.68
N GLN A 325 -8.60 -5.38 -5.11
CA GLN A 325 -10.05 -5.37 -4.99
C GLN A 325 -10.50 -4.22 -4.07
N ALA A 326 -9.92 -4.10 -2.89
CA ALA A 326 -10.23 -3.02 -1.95
C ALA A 326 -9.92 -1.62 -2.52
N TYR A 327 -8.79 -1.46 -3.22
CA TYR A 327 -8.48 -0.20 -3.91
C TYR A 327 -9.47 0.12 -5.04
N ARG A 328 -9.97 -0.87 -5.77
CA ARG A 328 -11.00 -0.66 -6.81
C ARG A 328 -12.33 -0.23 -6.20
N GLU A 329 -12.69 -0.79 -5.04
CA GLU A 329 -13.87 -0.37 -4.28
C GLU A 329 -13.72 1.08 -3.77
N ALA A 330 -12.55 1.44 -3.24
CA ALA A 330 -12.25 2.81 -2.84
C ALA A 330 -12.31 3.79 -4.02
N LEU A 331 -11.75 3.43 -5.18
CA LEU A 331 -11.78 4.26 -6.40
C LEU A 331 -13.21 4.44 -6.94
N ALA A 332 -14.10 3.47 -6.72
CA ALA A 332 -15.51 3.60 -7.09
C ALA A 332 -16.24 4.64 -6.22
N ILE A 333 -15.78 4.88 -5.00
CA ILE A 333 -16.30 5.92 -4.11
C ILE A 333 -15.69 7.29 -4.44
N GLU A 334 -14.39 7.33 -4.70
CA GLU A 334 -13.65 8.55 -5.09
C GLU A 334 -13.02 8.44 -6.49
N PRO A 335 -13.82 8.55 -7.57
CA PRO A 335 -13.29 8.51 -8.93
C PRO A 335 -12.26 9.61 -9.19
N GLY A 336 -11.14 9.26 -9.83
CA GLY A 336 -10.06 10.20 -10.15
C GLY A 336 -9.14 10.53 -8.98
N SER A 337 -9.21 9.78 -7.87
CA SER A 337 -8.25 9.90 -6.78
C SER A 337 -6.87 9.40 -7.22
N SER A 338 -5.95 10.34 -7.44
CA SER A 338 -4.57 10.03 -7.84
C SER A 338 -3.85 9.11 -6.84
N ASP A 339 -4.19 9.20 -5.55
CA ASP A 339 -3.57 8.37 -4.49
C ASP A 339 -3.95 6.89 -4.64
N ILE A 340 -5.22 6.63 -4.96
CA ILE A 340 -5.75 5.26 -5.18
C ILE A 340 -5.27 4.71 -6.53
N GLU A 341 -5.27 5.53 -7.57
CA GLU A 341 -4.75 5.15 -8.89
C GLU A 341 -3.27 4.78 -8.82
N GLN A 342 -2.46 5.52 -8.05
CA GLN A 342 -1.06 5.18 -7.81
C GLN A 342 -0.92 3.83 -7.11
N ARG A 343 -1.73 3.53 -6.10
CA ARG A 343 -1.74 2.20 -5.44
C ARG A 343 -2.10 1.08 -6.40
N LEU A 344 -3.05 1.30 -7.31
CA LEU A 344 -3.43 0.32 -8.33
C LEU A 344 -2.38 0.12 -9.43
N ALA A 345 -1.59 1.16 -9.71
CA ALA A 345 -0.51 1.13 -10.69
C ALA A 345 0.72 0.35 -10.19
N VAL A 346 0.92 0.23 -8.87
CA VAL A 346 1.98 -0.61 -8.29
C VAL A 346 1.77 -2.06 -8.76
N PRO A 347 2.74 -2.64 -9.49
CA PRO A 347 2.62 -4.00 -10.00
C PRO A 347 2.58 -5.00 -8.83
N PRO A 348 1.93 -6.15 -9.02
CA PRO A 348 1.91 -7.19 -8.01
C PRO A 348 3.35 -7.60 -7.65
N PRO A 349 3.62 -7.96 -6.39
CA PRO A 349 4.92 -8.45 -6.00
C PRO A 349 5.23 -9.71 -6.80
N ARG A 350 6.33 -9.67 -7.56
CA ARG A 350 6.84 -10.83 -8.31
C ARG A 350 7.21 -11.92 -7.34
N LYS A 351 6.49 -13.03 -7.39
CA LYS A 351 6.66 -14.14 -6.43
C LYS A 351 7.76 -15.09 -6.86
N TRP A 352 8.06 -15.17 -8.16
CA TRP A 352 9.06 -16.08 -8.68
C TRP A 352 10.37 -15.36 -9.00
N ARG A 353 11.49 -16.03 -8.77
CA ARG A 353 12.82 -15.64 -9.25
C ARG A 353 13.50 -16.86 -9.87
N LEU A 354 13.92 -16.74 -11.12
CA LEU A 354 14.75 -17.70 -11.83
C LEU A 354 16.19 -17.15 -11.88
N ASP A 355 17.15 -17.94 -11.45
CA ASP A 355 18.57 -17.64 -11.52
C ASP A 355 19.27 -18.69 -12.39
N LEU A 356 19.92 -18.26 -13.48
CA LEU A 356 20.73 -19.12 -14.34
C LEU A 356 22.17 -18.63 -14.30
N GLY A 357 23.13 -19.54 -14.24
CA GLY A 357 24.55 -19.19 -14.24
C GLY A 357 25.39 -20.28 -14.91
N THR A 358 26.47 -19.86 -15.56
CA THR A 358 27.47 -20.77 -16.10
C THR A 358 28.85 -20.14 -15.98
N GLU A 359 29.83 -20.95 -15.61
CA GLU A 359 31.23 -20.60 -15.49
C GLU A 359 32.05 -21.62 -16.27
N VAL A 360 33.04 -21.12 -17.00
CA VAL A 360 34.05 -21.92 -17.69
C VAL A 360 35.40 -21.49 -17.16
N SER A 361 36.25 -22.47 -16.85
CA SER A 361 37.57 -22.22 -16.30
C SER A 361 38.66 -22.86 -17.15
N ASP A 362 39.64 -22.06 -17.54
CA ASP A 362 40.89 -22.50 -18.15
C ASP A 362 41.93 -22.77 -17.05
N LEU A 363 42.71 -23.84 -17.22
CA LEU A 363 43.69 -24.30 -16.23
C LEU A 363 45.08 -24.33 -16.85
N THR A 364 46.05 -23.81 -16.12
CA THR A 364 47.46 -23.93 -16.53
C THR A 364 47.94 -25.39 -16.53
N ASN A 365 49.13 -25.62 -17.10
CA ASN A 365 49.76 -26.95 -17.20
C ASN A 365 49.05 -27.95 -18.13
N GLY A 366 48.22 -27.46 -19.06
CA GLY A 366 47.54 -28.30 -20.06
C GLY A 366 46.46 -29.21 -19.48
N LEU A 367 45.94 -28.86 -18.30
CA LEU A 367 44.84 -29.56 -17.65
C LEU A 367 43.52 -29.24 -18.36
N SER A 368 42.59 -30.20 -18.35
CA SER A 368 41.27 -30.01 -18.99
C SER A 368 40.42 -28.96 -18.27
N ASP A 369 39.76 -28.10 -19.05
CA ASP A 369 38.85 -27.07 -18.57
C ASP A 369 37.81 -27.59 -17.57
N TRP A 370 37.44 -26.73 -16.62
CA TRP A 370 36.32 -26.97 -15.72
C TRP A 370 35.10 -26.18 -16.15
N THR A 371 33.93 -26.74 -15.92
CA THR A 371 32.67 -26.02 -16.13
C THR A 371 31.78 -26.15 -14.90
N ASP A 372 31.07 -25.07 -14.55
CA ASP A 372 30.11 -25.04 -13.47
C ASP A 372 28.85 -24.33 -13.95
N SER A 373 27.71 -25.01 -13.97
CA SER A 373 26.45 -24.42 -14.42
C SER A 373 25.37 -24.63 -13.38
N SER A 374 24.49 -23.65 -13.22
CA SER A 374 23.42 -23.73 -12.24
C SER A 374 22.13 -23.12 -12.72
N ALA A 375 21.03 -23.70 -12.24
CA ALA A 375 19.68 -23.19 -12.41
C ALA A 375 18.98 -23.20 -11.04
N GLY A 376 18.48 -22.05 -10.61
CA GLY A 376 17.78 -21.87 -9.35
C GLY A 376 16.40 -21.28 -9.57
N LEU A 377 15.42 -21.74 -8.81
CA LEU A 377 14.07 -21.20 -8.78
C LEU A 377 13.69 -20.90 -7.33
N ALA A 378 13.29 -19.67 -7.07
CA ALA A 378 12.80 -19.22 -5.77
C ALA A 378 11.35 -18.77 -5.86
N TYR A 379 10.58 -19.05 -4.80
CA TYR A 379 9.21 -18.64 -4.62
C TYR A 379 9.05 -17.91 -3.29
N ARG A 380 8.58 -16.66 -3.35
CA ARG A 380 8.22 -15.86 -2.18
C ARG A 380 6.86 -16.32 -1.66
N LEU A 381 6.85 -17.15 -0.62
CA LEU A 381 5.65 -17.64 0.04
C LEU A 381 4.90 -16.52 0.78
N SER A 382 5.65 -15.65 1.45
CA SER A 382 5.15 -14.51 2.22
C SER A 382 6.13 -13.35 2.11
N PRO A 383 5.79 -12.14 2.59
CA PRO A 383 6.76 -11.03 2.67
C PRO A 383 8.03 -11.35 3.46
N ARG A 384 7.99 -12.36 4.35
CA ARG A 384 9.11 -12.77 5.22
C ARG A 384 9.76 -14.08 4.80
N THR A 385 9.05 -14.94 4.08
CA THR A 385 9.46 -16.33 3.80
C THR A 385 9.69 -16.55 2.32
N THR A 386 10.86 -17.04 1.95
CA THR A 386 11.17 -17.49 0.59
C THR A 386 11.67 -18.93 0.62
N ILE A 387 11.17 -19.76 -0.29
CA ILE A 387 11.73 -21.10 -0.52
C ILE A 387 12.41 -21.09 -1.88
N SER A 388 13.56 -21.75 -1.98
CA SER A 388 14.26 -21.91 -3.24
C SER A 388 14.83 -23.31 -3.42
N GLY A 389 14.91 -23.72 -4.68
CA GLY A 389 15.63 -24.91 -5.11
C GLY A 389 16.68 -24.53 -6.14
N ARG A 390 17.85 -25.16 -6.09
CA ARG A 390 18.95 -24.93 -7.04
C ARG A 390 19.55 -26.25 -7.48
N THR A 391 19.79 -26.38 -8.78
CA THR A 391 20.59 -27.46 -9.35
C THR A 391 21.93 -26.88 -9.81
N ARG A 392 23.02 -27.57 -9.49
CA ARG A 392 24.38 -27.28 -9.93
C ARG A 392 24.92 -28.49 -10.68
N VAL A 393 25.53 -28.26 -11.83
CA VAL A 393 26.20 -29.26 -12.66
C VAL A 393 27.64 -28.82 -12.80
N ALA A 394 28.56 -29.55 -12.19
CA ALA A 394 29.98 -29.25 -12.24
C ALA A 394 30.70 -30.36 -13.00
N THR A 395 31.60 -30.01 -13.91
CA THR A 395 32.48 -30.94 -14.61
C THR A 395 33.92 -30.58 -14.32
N ARG A 396 34.69 -31.53 -13.78
CA ARG A 396 36.12 -31.40 -13.47
C ARG A 396 36.85 -32.65 -13.93
N PHE A 397 37.94 -32.48 -14.68
CA PHE A 397 38.78 -33.59 -15.17
C PHE A 397 37.99 -34.74 -15.84
N GLY A 398 36.94 -34.39 -16.60
CA GLY A 398 36.08 -35.35 -17.30
C GLY A 398 35.02 -36.06 -16.43
N ARG A 399 34.97 -35.79 -15.12
CA ARG A 399 33.92 -36.26 -14.20
C ARG A 399 32.86 -35.19 -14.01
N THR A 400 31.61 -35.59 -13.81
CA THR A 400 30.48 -34.65 -13.70
C THR A 400 29.61 -34.98 -12.50
N ASP A 401 29.50 -34.01 -11.60
CA ASP A 401 28.64 -34.07 -10.43
C ASP A 401 27.41 -33.20 -10.63
N VAL A 402 26.25 -33.70 -10.18
CA VAL A 402 24.99 -32.96 -10.17
C VAL A 402 24.51 -32.82 -8.74
N GLN A 403 24.49 -31.59 -8.23
CA GLN A 403 24.03 -31.27 -6.88
C GLN A 403 22.65 -30.60 -6.93
N ILE A 404 21.75 -31.01 -6.05
CA ILE A 404 20.44 -30.39 -5.85
C ILE A 404 20.40 -29.82 -4.42
N GLU A 405 20.05 -28.55 -4.30
CA GLU A 405 19.95 -27.80 -3.04
C GLU A 405 18.52 -27.31 -2.85
N GLY A 406 18.00 -27.43 -1.64
CA GLY A 406 16.80 -26.75 -1.17
C GLY A 406 17.17 -25.77 -0.05
N ARG A 407 16.54 -24.60 -0.05
CA ARG A 407 16.79 -23.53 0.91
C ARG A 407 15.49 -22.84 1.32
N ILE A 408 15.40 -22.47 2.60
CA ILE A 408 14.37 -21.59 3.14
C ILE A 408 15.03 -20.37 3.80
N ASP A 409 14.51 -19.19 3.48
CA ASP A 409 14.91 -17.91 4.03
C ASP A 409 13.71 -17.32 4.81
N GLU A 410 13.96 -16.84 6.03
CA GLU A 410 12.94 -16.27 6.92
C GLU A 410 13.44 -14.94 7.52
N ALA A 411 12.64 -13.88 7.37
CA ALA A 411 12.83 -12.60 8.05
C ALA A 411 11.99 -12.54 9.34
N PHE A 412 12.65 -12.58 10.49
CA PHE A 412 12.00 -12.52 11.79
C PHE A 412 11.68 -11.07 12.20
N SER A 413 12.47 -10.11 11.71
CA SER A 413 12.24 -8.67 11.88
C SER A 413 12.86 -7.90 10.70
N PRO A 414 12.59 -6.58 10.57
CA PRO A 414 13.28 -5.75 9.57
C PRO A 414 14.81 -5.76 9.71
N ALA A 415 15.32 -6.06 10.91
CA ALA A 415 16.75 -6.07 11.21
C ALA A 415 17.36 -7.47 11.27
N PHE A 416 16.55 -8.54 11.37
CA PHE A 416 17.07 -9.90 11.57
C PHE A 416 16.41 -10.91 10.64
N SER A 417 17.25 -11.66 9.92
CA SER A 417 16.84 -12.77 9.06
C SER A 417 17.78 -13.94 9.20
N ALA A 418 17.29 -15.14 8.91
CA ALA A 418 18.09 -16.34 8.84
C ALA A 418 17.65 -17.24 7.70
N TYR A 419 18.51 -18.20 7.35
CA TYR A 419 18.22 -19.22 6.37
C TYR A 419 18.75 -20.59 6.80
N ALA A 420 18.16 -21.63 6.23
CA ALA A 420 18.68 -22.99 6.29
C ALA A 420 18.68 -23.61 4.89
N LEU A 421 19.67 -24.44 4.60
CA LEU A 421 19.78 -25.18 3.36
C LEU A 421 20.21 -26.62 3.59
N ALA A 422 19.82 -27.48 2.64
CA ALA A 422 20.32 -28.83 2.52
C ALA A 422 20.57 -29.14 1.03
N ALA A 423 21.65 -29.83 0.73
CA ALA A 423 21.99 -30.25 -0.62
C ALA A 423 22.39 -31.71 -0.66
N ALA A 424 22.18 -32.34 -1.81
CA ALA A 424 22.61 -33.71 -2.10
C ALA A 424 23.21 -33.81 -3.50
N THR A 425 24.23 -34.63 -3.63
CA THR A 425 24.92 -34.94 -4.88
C THR A 425 24.92 -36.46 -5.04
N PRO A 426 23.98 -37.03 -5.83
CA PRO A 426 24.01 -38.46 -6.15
C PRO A 426 25.33 -38.81 -6.84
N ASP A 427 25.91 -39.95 -6.47
CA ASP A 427 27.14 -40.50 -7.07
C ASP A 427 28.31 -39.49 -7.15
N ALA A 428 28.49 -38.69 -6.08
CA ALA A 428 29.47 -37.60 -6.08
C ALA A 428 30.93 -38.08 -6.25
N ASP A 429 31.60 -37.53 -7.25
CA ASP A 429 33.03 -37.75 -7.51
C ASP A 429 33.94 -36.75 -6.78
N PHE A 430 33.51 -35.48 -6.62
CA PHE A 430 34.34 -34.41 -6.04
C PHE A 430 33.56 -33.33 -5.28
N LEU A 431 32.25 -33.21 -5.47
CA LEU A 431 31.37 -32.41 -4.62
C LEU A 431 31.01 -33.19 -3.35
N ALA A 432 30.48 -32.48 -2.35
CA ALA A 432 29.95 -33.12 -1.16
C ALA A 432 28.76 -34.02 -1.52
N ARG A 433 28.72 -35.25 -0.99
CA ARG A 433 27.59 -36.19 -1.12
C ARG A 433 26.32 -35.57 -0.58
N TYR A 434 26.43 -34.88 0.55
CA TYR A 434 25.40 -33.99 1.05
C TYR A 434 26.01 -32.82 1.81
N SER A 435 25.23 -31.75 1.90
CA SER A 435 25.57 -30.56 2.66
C SER A 435 24.39 -30.12 3.51
N ILE A 436 24.67 -29.60 4.70
CA ILE A 436 23.68 -28.89 5.52
C ILE A 436 24.29 -27.55 5.90
N GLY A 437 23.53 -26.47 5.79
CA GLY A 437 24.03 -25.15 6.12
C GLY A 437 22.94 -24.26 6.70
N ALA A 438 23.38 -23.22 7.40
CA ALA A 438 22.52 -22.17 7.90
C ALA A 438 23.28 -20.85 7.89
N GLY A 439 22.56 -19.75 7.92
CA GLY A 439 23.16 -18.45 8.10
C GLY A 439 22.19 -17.44 8.65
N ALA A 440 22.71 -16.34 9.16
CA ALA A 440 21.93 -15.27 9.75
C ALA A 440 22.52 -13.90 9.42
N SER A 441 21.64 -12.90 9.33
CA SER A 441 21.98 -11.51 9.05
C SER A 441 21.30 -10.60 10.08
N LEU A 442 22.09 -9.71 10.68
CA LEU A 442 21.66 -8.70 11.64
C LEU A 442 22.06 -7.31 11.14
N GLN A 443 21.08 -6.47 10.84
CA GLN A 443 21.30 -5.05 10.55
C GLN A 443 21.53 -4.28 11.85
N VAL A 444 22.76 -3.84 12.06
CA VAL A 444 23.18 -3.15 13.29
C VAL A 444 23.10 -1.62 13.19
N MET A 445 23.04 -1.08 11.97
CA MET A 445 22.80 0.34 11.73
C MET A 445 21.81 0.52 10.59
N ALA A 446 20.80 1.37 10.81
CA ALA A 446 19.88 1.80 9.77
C ALA A 446 20.55 2.77 8.79
N ALA A 447 19.98 2.89 7.58
CA ALA A 447 20.44 3.86 6.61
C ALA A 447 20.29 5.29 7.17
N ALA A 448 21.38 6.05 7.12
CA ALA A 448 21.45 7.47 7.43
C ALA A 448 21.98 8.23 6.19
N LYS A 449 21.84 9.56 6.18
CA LYS A 449 22.11 10.39 4.99
C LYS A 449 23.50 10.20 4.35
N ALA A 450 24.51 9.81 5.13
CA ALA A 450 25.88 9.58 4.65
C ALA A 450 26.29 8.09 4.59
N PHE A 451 25.54 7.21 5.27
CA PHE A 451 25.87 5.80 5.44
C PHE A 451 24.64 4.95 5.15
N GLY A 452 24.74 4.01 4.22
CA GLY A 452 23.72 2.98 4.07
C GLY A 452 23.74 1.99 5.23
N PRO A 453 22.90 0.93 5.18
CA PRO A 453 22.79 -0.02 6.27
C PRO A 453 24.11 -0.77 6.48
N LEU A 454 24.41 -1.05 7.76
CA LEU A 454 25.51 -1.93 8.17
C LEU A 454 24.93 -3.24 8.69
N SER A 455 25.44 -4.36 8.18
CA SER A 455 25.01 -5.70 8.55
C SER A 455 26.17 -6.56 9.05
N LEU A 456 25.90 -7.34 10.10
CA LEU A 456 26.73 -8.42 10.59
C LEU A 456 26.07 -9.73 10.18
N ASN A 457 26.87 -10.65 9.65
CA ASN A 457 26.38 -11.88 9.06
C ASN A 457 27.23 -13.06 9.50
N ILE A 458 26.65 -14.25 9.49
CA ILE A 458 27.36 -15.50 9.71
C ILE A 458 26.78 -16.59 8.82
N ASP A 459 27.65 -17.33 8.16
CA ASP A 459 27.30 -18.52 7.38
C ASP A 459 28.01 -19.74 7.98
N THR A 460 27.30 -20.86 8.11
CA THR A 460 27.86 -22.14 8.54
C THR A 460 27.45 -23.24 7.57
N ARG A 461 28.36 -24.17 7.33
CA ARG A 461 28.13 -25.32 6.43
C ARG A 461 28.86 -26.54 6.95
N TYR A 462 28.21 -27.68 6.82
CA TYR A 462 28.76 -29.01 7.02
C TYR A 462 28.65 -29.75 5.68
N ASP A 463 29.77 -30.24 5.18
CA ASP A 463 29.90 -30.92 3.90
C ASP A 463 30.48 -32.32 4.11
N ASN A 464 29.75 -33.34 3.67
CA ASN A 464 30.15 -34.73 3.77
C ASN A 464 30.73 -35.21 2.44
N PHE A 465 32.02 -35.56 2.42
CA PHE A 465 32.71 -36.14 1.27
C PHE A 465 32.97 -37.63 1.49
N THR A 466 33.52 -38.30 0.48
CA THR A 466 33.75 -39.75 0.53
C THR A 466 34.62 -40.17 1.70
N ASN A 467 35.69 -39.43 1.94
CA ASN A 467 36.74 -39.80 2.90
C ASN A 467 36.88 -38.83 4.08
N THR A 468 36.10 -37.75 4.12
CA THR A 468 36.23 -36.71 5.15
C THR A 468 34.96 -35.87 5.25
N ASN A 469 34.79 -35.19 6.37
CA ASN A 469 33.76 -34.20 6.58
C ASN A 469 34.40 -32.85 6.81
N VAL A 470 33.90 -31.81 6.14
CA VAL A 470 34.40 -30.44 6.28
C VAL A 470 33.31 -29.57 6.91
N THR A 471 33.68 -28.83 7.95
CA THR A 471 32.83 -27.79 8.53
C THR A 471 33.44 -26.42 8.23
N SER A 472 32.63 -25.50 7.72
CA SER A 472 33.03 -24.11 7.50
C SER A 472 32.17 -23.15 8.31
N VAL A 473 32.80 -22.13 8.86
CA VAL A 473 32.16 -21.01 9.55
C VAL A 473 32.70 -19.71 8.96
N SER A 474 31.82 -18.80 8.58
CA SER A 474 32.19 -17.57 7.87
C SER A 474 31.38 -16.37 8.39
N PRO A 475 31.84 -15.67 9.43
CA PRO A 475 31.29 -14.38 9.78
C PRO A 475 31.77 -13.31 8.81
N TRP A 476 30.90 -12.36 8.51
CA TRP A 476 31.20 -11.27 7.59
C TRP A 476 30.40 -10.02 7.86
N VAL A 477 30.97 -8.88 7.46
CA VAL A 477 30.36 -7.56 7.57
C VAL A 477 30.13 -7.00 6.18
N GLN A 478 29.03 -6.26 6.01
CA GLN A 478 28.77 -5.48 4.82
C GLN A 478 28.14 -4.15 5.18
N GLY A 479 28.66 -3.09 4.57
CA GLY A 479 28.13 -1.73 4.70
C GLY A 479 28.10 -1.03 3.36
N TYR A 480 27.27 0.01 3.28
CA TYR A 480 27.18 0.88 2.11
C TYR A 480 27.47 2.32 2.50
N ILE A 481 28.10 3.07 1.62
CA ILE A 481 28.38 4.50 1.78
C ILE A 481 28.03 5.27 0.50
N PHE A 482 28.00 6.61 0.59
CA PHE A 482 27.61 7.50 -0.51
C PHE A 482 26.21 7.19 -1.05
N ASP A 483 25.21 7.18 -0.17
CA ASP A 483 23.80 6.93 -0.55
C ASP A 483 23.60 5.57 -1.26
N GLY A 484 24.30 4.54 -0.77
CA GLY A 484 24.21 3.18 -1.31
C GLY A 484 25.10 2.91 -2.53
N ARG A 485 25.80 3.91 -3.08
CA ARG A 485 26.55 3.74 -4.34
C ARG A 485 27.83 2.93 -4.20
N LEU A 486 28.42 2.87 -3.00
CA LEU A 486 29.61 2.09 -2.73
C LEU A 486 29.32 1.09 -1.61
N GLY A 487 29.28 -0.19 -1.96
CA GLY A 487 29.21 -1.31 -1.02
C GLY A 487 30.60 -1.85 -0.71
N LEU A 488 30.85 -2.16 0.55
CA LEU A 488 32.07 -2.82 1.01
C LEU A 488 31.68 -4.05 1.83
N SER A 489 32.33 -5.18 1.58
CA SER A 489 32.19 -6.36 2.43
C SER A 489 33.52 -7.03 2.71
N ALA A 490 33.61 -7.58 3.92
CA ALA A 490 34.75 -8.32 4.40
C ALA A 490 34.25 -9.58 5.11
N ARG A 491 34.71 -10.74 4.65
CA ARG A 491 34.36 -12.06 5.18
C ARG A 491 35.60 -12.74 5.68
N TRP A 492 35.54 -13.29 6.89
CA TRP A 492 36.50 -14.29 7.36
C TRP A 492 35.94 -15.68 7.03
N VAL A 493 36.82 -16.60 6.66
CA VAL A 493 36.48 -17.97 6.30
C VAL A 493 37.34 -18.89 7.16
N HIS A 494 36.70 -19.69 7.99
CA HIS A 494 37.31 -20.79 8.71
C HIS A 494 36.76 -22.11 8.17
N ALA A 495 37.64 -23.04 7.82
CA ALA A 495 37.27 -24.40 7.44
C ALA A 495 38.12 -25.41 8.22
N ALA A 496 37.49 -26.49 8.66
CA ALA A 496 38.14 -27.58 9.36
C ALA A 496 37.59 -28.92 8.87
N ASP A 497 38.48 -29.88 8.63
CA ASP A 497 38.09 -31.25 8.34
C ASP A 497 38.09 -32.12 9.62
N ASP A 498 37.51 -33.32 9.54
CA ASP A 498 37.44 -34.27 10.66
C ASP A 498 38.73 -35.07 10.89
N ILE A 499 39.74 -34.89 10.05
CA ILE A 499 41.07 -35.50 10.20
C ILE A 499 42.10 -34.54 10.81
N GLY A 500 41.70 -33.30 11.11
CA GLY A 500 42.46 -32.33 11.91
C GLY A 500 43.07 -31.16 11.12
N THR A 501 42.88 -31.09 9.80
CA THR A 501 43.32 -29.96 8.98
C THR A 501 42.41 -28.76 9.23
N ARG A 502 43.01 -27.58 9.31
CA ARG A 502 42.29 -26.31 9.46
C ARG A 502 42.88 -25.28 8.52
N ALA A 503 42.03 -24.43 7.98
CA ALA A 503 42.44 -23.33 7.14
C ALA A 503 41.58 -22.10 7.43
N ASP A 504 42.26 -20.96 7.48
CA ASP A 504 41.67 -19.65 7.73
C ASP A 504 42.00 -18.73 6.57
N GLY A 505 41.09 -17.81 6.26
CA GLY A 505 41.29 -16.85 5.21
C GLY A 505 40.25 -15.75 5.20
N TYR A 506 40.32 -14.90 4.18
CA TYR A 506 39.43 -13.77 4.06
C TYR A 506 39.06 -13.46 2.60
N VAL A 507 37.90 -12.82 2.44
CA VAL A 507 37.40 -12.28 1.17
C VAL A 507 37.02 -10.83 1.37
N LEU A 508 37.58 -9.95 0.54
CA LEU A 508 37.24 -8.54 0.47
C LEU A 508 36.54 -8.25 -0.86
N ARG A 509 35.45 -7.50 -0.82
CA ARG A 509 34.69 -7.13 -2.02
C ARG A 509 34.24 -5.67 -1.95
N VAL A 510 34.25 -5.05 -3.13
CA VAL A 510 33.74 -3.72 -3.39
C VAL A 510 32.66 -3.82 -4.47
N ASP A 511 31.54 -3.15 -4.25
CA ASP A 511 30.42 -3.02 -5.18
C ASP A 511 30.21 -1.52 -5.49
N LEU A 512 30.17 -1.15 -6.76
CA LEU A 512 30.07 0.24 -7.21
C LEU A 512 28.88 0.41 -8.17
N ALA A 513 27.91 1.22 -7.78
CA ALA A 513 26.80 1.63 -8.63
C ALA A 513 27.24 2.77 -9.55
N MET A 514 27.66 2.42 -10.77
CA MET A 514 28.16 3.38 -11.77
C MET A 514 27.04 4.20 -12.41
N ALA A 515 25.87 3.58 -12.64
CA ALA A 515 24.67 4.21 -13.15
C ALA A 515 23.44 3.49 -12.58
N GLN A 516 22.24 4.04 -12.79
CA GLN A 516 20.97 3.47 -12.25
C GLN A 516 20.71 2.00 -12.60
N ARG A 517 21.39 1.45 -13.61
CA ARG A 517 21.21 0.06 -14.10
C ARG A 517 22.50 -0.73 -14.24
N PHE A 518 23.65 -0.13 -13.91
CA PHE A 518 24.96 -0.74 -14.13
C PHE A 518 25.77 -0.71 -12.85
N ASN A 519 26.11 -1.91 -12.37
CA ASN A 519 26.91 -2.11 -11.18
C ASN A 519 28.20 -2.84 -11.56
N LEU A 520 29.33 -2.35 -11.03
CA LEU A 520 30.63 -3.00 -11.11
C LEU A 520 30.91 -3.65 -9.75
N PHE A 521 31.54 -4.81 -9.74
CA PHE A 521 32.08 -5.37 -8.52
C PHE A 521 33.50 -5.90 -8.75
N GLY A 522 34.27 -5.92 -7.67
CA GLY A 522 35.63 -6.43 -7.68
C GLY A 522 36.06 -6.84 -6.28
N GLY A 523 37.06 -7.70 -6.19
CA GLY A 523 37.55 -8.16 -4.89
C GLY A 523 38.79 -9.02 -4.97
N TYR A 524 39.24 -9.37 -3.77
CA TYR A 524 40.39 -10.23 -3.52
C TYR A 524 40.04 -11.23 -2.43
N ALA A 525 40.50 -12.46 -2.58
CA ALA A 525 40.40 -13.51 -1.58
C ALA A 525 41.76 -14.16 -1.36
N ASP A 526 42.12 -14.37 -0.09
CA ASP A 526 43.16 -15.32 0.33
C ASP A 526 42.47 -16.27 1.30
N ALA A 527 41.87 -17.33 0.75
CA ALA A 527 40.94 -18.19 1.47
C ALA A 527 41.00 -19.64 0.96
N PRO A 528 40.72 -20.62 1.84
CA PRO A 528 40.67 -22.01 1.42
C PRO A 528 39.46 -22.30 0.52
N GLU A 529 39.69 -23.01 -0.59
CA GLU A 529 38.64 -23.66 -1.38
C GLU A 529 38.52 -25.12 -0.95
N ILE A 530 37.29 -25.63 -0.82
CA ILE A 530 37.06 -27.07 -0.59
C ILE A 530 37.01 -27.76 -1.95
N SER A 531 37.98 -28.63 -2.22
CA SER A 531 38.10 -29.37 -3.48
C SER A 531 38.27 -30.86 -3.17
N ASP A 532 37.27 -31.68 -3.52
CA ASP A 532 37.31 -33.14 -3.25
C ASP A 532 37.61 -33.47 -1.78
N GLY A 533 36.91 -32.78 -0.87
CA GLY A 533 37.11 -32.90 0.57
C GLY A 533 38.40 -32.29 1.12
N THR A 534 39.31 -31.81 0.27
CA THR A 534 40.58 -31.19 0.70
C THR A 534 40.47 -29.67 0.81
N LEU A 535 41.12 -29.10 1.83
CA LEU A 535 41.26 -27.66 1.99
C LEU A 535 42.44 -27.16 1.15
N VAL A 536 42.15 -26.54 0.01
CA VAL A 536 43.17 -26.02 -0.91
C VAL A 536 43.36 -24.53 -0.64
N PRO A 537 44.55 -24.05 -0.26
CA PRO A 537 44.79 -22.62 -0.11
C PRO A 537 44.75 -21.95 -1.48
N THR A 538 43.97 -20.88 -1.63
CA THR A 538 43.85 -20.17 -2.90
C THR A 538 43.98 -18.66 -2.71
N ARG A 539 44.51 -17.99 -3.73
CA ARG A 539 44.49 -16.53 -3.85
C ARG A 539 43.77 -16.13 -5.11
N THR A 540 42.71 -15.35 -4.98
CA THR A 540 41.81 -15.04 -6.10
C THR A 540 41.61 -13.55 -6.24
N VAL A 541 41.86 -13.01 -7.43
CA VAL A 541 41.41 -11.68 -7.84
C VAL A 541 40.20 -11.86 -8.73
N PHE A 542 39.12 -11.15 -8.46
CA PHE A 542 37.88 -11.29 -9.24
C PHE A 542 37.20 -9.93 -9.48
N GLY A 543 36.37 -9.89 -10.52
CA GLY A 543 35.53 -8.75 -10.80
C GLY A 543 34.51 -9.03 -11.89
N GLY A 544 33.57 -8.11 -12.05
CA GLY A 544 32.49 -8.30 -13.02
C GLY A 544 31.49 -7.16 -13.03
N ILE A 545 30.53 -7.29 -13.92
CA ILE A 545 29.45 -6.33 -14.12
C ILE A 545 28.10 -6.98 -13.91
N SER A 546 27.15 -6.18 -13.42
CA SER A 546 25.72 -6.51 -13.37
C SER A 546 24.96 -5.42 -14.10
N TRP A 547 24.10 -5.82 -15.03
CA TRP A 547 23.27 -4.93 -15.84
C TRP A 547 21.80 -5.26 -15.65
N ASP A 548 21.05 -4.33 -15.06
CA ASP A 548 19.60 -4.40 -14.95
C ASP A 548 18.97 -3.92 -16.26
N VAL A 549 18.64 -4.88 -17.14
CA VAL A 549 18.05 -4.61 -18.46
C VAL A 549 16.71 -3.91 -18.29
N ASN A 550 15.91 -4.39 -17.33
CA ASN A 550 14.67 -3.82 -16.84
C ASN A 550 14.42 -4.31 -15.40
N ASP A 551 13.37 -3.83 -14.73
CA ASP A 551 13.11 -4.22 -13.33
C ASP A 551 13.02 -5.75 -13.10
N PRO A 552 12.47 -6.56 -14.03
CA PRO A 552 12.46 -8.02 -13.85
C PRO A 552 13.76 -8.74 -14.23
N LEU A 553 14.57 -8.22 -15.16
CA LEU A 553 15.70 -8.95 -15.75
C LEU A 553 17.06 -8.30 -15.47
N THR A 554 17.95 -9.06 -14.83
CA THR A 554 19.35 -8.69 -14.59
C THR A 554 20.28 -9.67 -15.30
N LEU A 555 21.31 -9.16 -15.98
CA LEU A 555 22.39 -9.94 -16.57
C LEU A 555 23.70 -9.70 -15.82
N ARG A 556 24.53 -10.72 -15.68
CA ARG A 556 25.84 -10.64 -15.02
C ARG A 556 26.93 -11.25 -15.90
N ALA A 557 28.10 -10.64 -15.89
CA ALA A 557 29.32 -11.22 -16.42
C ALA A 557 30.46 -11.06 -15.40
N SER A 558 31.32 -12.06 -15.27
CA SER A 558 32.42 -12.04 -14.31
C SER A 558 33.68 -12.69 -14.84
N ILE A 559 34.82 -12.23 -14.33
CA ILE A 559 36.13 -12.82 -14.52
C ILE A 559 36.80 -13.03 -13.16
N ALA A 560 37.56 -14.11 -13.04
CA ALA A 560 38.42 -14.32 -11.88
C ALA A 560 39.72 -15.01 -12.29
N HIS A 561 40.76 -14.78 -11.52
CA HIS A 561 42.02 -15.48 -11.63
C HIS A 561 42.41 -15.99 -10.25
N GLU A 562 42.53 -17.31 -10.13
CA GLU A 562 42.76 -18.06 -8.90
C GLU A 562 44.12 -18.74 -8.98
N GLN A 563 45.00 -18.44 -8.04
CA GLN A 563 46.29 -19.10 -7.85
C GLN A 563 46.11 -20.25 -6.88
N ARG A 564 46.52 -21.45 -7.30
CA ARG A 564 46.48 -22.66 -6.47
C ARG A 564 47.87 -23.29 -6.43
N PRO A 565 48.19 -24.12 -5.42
CA PRO A 565 49.53 -24.72 -5.29
C PRO A 565 49.96 -25.56 -6.50
N THR A 566 49.00 -26.14 -7.23
CA THR A 566 49.26 -27.09 -8.32
C THR A 566 49.04 -26.52 -9.71
N PHE A 567 48.21 -25.49 -9.86
CA PHE A 567 47.92 -24.80 -11.12
C PHE A 567 47.19 -23.48 -10.85
N ASP A 568 47.32 -22.53 -11.76
CA ASP A 568 46.46 -21.35 -11.81
C ASP A 568 45.21 -21.63 -12.66
N ARG A 569 44.10 -21.00 -12.28
CA ARG A 569 42.77 -21.13 -12.88
C ARG A 569 42.22 -19.77 -13.27
N SER A 570 41.84 -19.60 -14.52
CA SER A 570 41.17 -18.38 -15.02
C SER A 570 39.71 -18.69 -15.31
N ILE A 571 38.80 -17.93 -14.72
CA ILE A 571 37.35 -18.22 -14.72
C ILE A 571 36.63 -17.11 -15.49
N PHE A 572 35.72 -17.49 -16.37
CA PHE A 572 34.76 -16.60 -17.00
C PHE A 572 33.34 -17.06 -16.67
N GLY A 573 32.50 -16.14 -16.19
CA GLY A 573 31.14 -16.42 -15.76
C GLY A 573 30.10 -15.56 -16.45
N LEU A 574 28.94 -16.14 -16.75
CA LEU A 574 27.73 -15.47 -17.21
C LEU A 574 26.55 -15.86 -16.32
N GLY A 575 25.71 -14.89 -16.01
CA GLY A 575 24.53 -15.09 -15.19
C GLY A 575 23.32 -14.29 -15.67
N LEU A 576 22.14 -14.81 -15.34
CA LEU A 576 20.85 -14.19 -15.61
C LEU A 576 19.95 -14.39 -14.39
N THR A 577 19.30 -13.31 -13.96
CA THR A 577 18.24 -13.35 -12.94
C THR A 577 16.97 -12.76 -13.54
N ALA A 578 15.88 -13.51 -13.53
CA ALA A 578 14.56 -13.06 -13.96
C ALA A 578 13.56 -13.15 -12.81
N ARG A 579 12.78 -12.10 -12.58
CA ARG A 579 11.71 -12.04 -11.57
C ARG A 579 10.37 -11.97 -12.30
N PHE A 580 9.36 -12.74 -11.89
CA PHE A 580 8.03 -12.74 -12.51
C PHE A 580 6.89 -13.07 -11.54
#